data_AF-A0A412Q2W6-F1
#
_entry.id   AF-A0A412Q2W6-F1
#
_cell.length_a   1.000
_cell.length_b   1.000
_cell.length_c   1.000
_cell.angle_alpha   90.00
_cell.angle_beta   90.00
_cell.angle_gamma   90.00
#
_symmetry.space_group_name_H-M   'P 1'
#
loop_
_entity.id
_entity.type
_entity.pdbx_description
1 polymer ?
#
loop_
_entity_poly.entity_id
_entity_poly.type
_entity_poly.pdbx_seq_one_letter_code
_entity_poly.pdbx_strand_id
1 'polypeptide(L)'
;MKYAIYEGNIDRLEKKLKRISNKCKAYGCDFHYEQTGEEFRELKDEKGNKYTARFVLVEAEGTAIINDWEFIAELEHTENGNIITGVAGVEVPERYYTTRPMCEHCNSKRFRKNTYIVRNKKTGEFKQVGKSCLKDFTHGMSAEAVTQYMSLFDTLIEGETPEPGCAFQRYVSTKEYLLYVAETIRHFGYTRSSDEGISTASQAIDFYDAAHGRAVTKEYLQDLIDKMESVNFDIDNQSSVELVSNALVWVSEQEENNNYIHNLKTACSLEYVKGNFGLYASLFPAYDRDLERTAKRKAVQSVEQSSEFVGEISDRITVKIQSVKCVTSWETDFGITRIYKLIGADGNVYTWKTGKYLDDTTDEMSITGTVKAHTEFRGIKQTELTRCRVAA
;
A
#
# COMPACT_ATOMS: atom_id res chain seq x y z
N MET A 1 17.61 -7.13 21.43
CA MET A 1 17.27 -8.30 20.58
C MET A 1 16.21 -7.88 19.56
N LYS A 2 16.31 -8.38 18.33
CA LYS A 2 15.33 -8.13 17.25
C LYS A 2 14.32 -9.28 17.20
N TYR A 3 13.04 -8.96 17.07
CA TYR A 3 11.94 -9.92 16.94
C TYR A 3 11.04 -9.54 15.76
N ALA A 4 10.44 -10.53 15.12
CA ALA A 4 9.49 -10.31 14.02
C ALA A 4 8.08 -10.66 14.49
N ILE A 5 7.26 -9.65 14.78
CA ILE A 5 5.95 -9.84 15.42
C ILE A 5 4.85 -9.83 14.37
N TYR A 6 4.02 -10.86 14.34
CA TYR A 6 2.86 -10.90 13.45
C TYR A 6 1.91 -9.72 13.76
N GLU A 7 1.45 -9.00 12.74
CA GLU A 7 0.70 -7.76 12.94
C GLU A 7 -0.59 -7.93 13.77
N GLY A 8 -1.24 -9.10 13.69
CA GLY A 8 -2.44 -9.38 14.49
C GLY A 8 -2.18 -9.41 16.00
N ASN A 9 -0.92 -9.59 16.40
CA ASN A 9 -0.49 -9.66 17.80
C ASN A 9 0.05 -8.32 18.32
N ILE A 10 0.23 -7.29 17.47
CA ILE A 10 0.95 -6.06 17.83
C ILE A 10 0.23 -5.27 18.93
N ASP A 11 -1.09 -5.11 18.84
CA ASP A 11 -1.88 -4.36 19.83
C ASP A 11 -1.83 -5.00 21.23
N ARG A 12 -1.85 -6.34 21.26
CA ARG A 12 -1.75 -7.12 22.49
C ARG A 12 -0.36 -6.94 23.11
N LEU A 13 0.67 -6.99 22.27
CA LEU A 13 2.06 -6.80 22.68
C LEU A 13 2.28 -5.38 23.21
N GLU A 14 1.86 -4.33 22.50
CA GLU A 14 2.03 -2.93 22.90
C GLU A 14 1.38 -2.62 24.26
N LYS A 15 0.18 -3.15 24.52
CA LYS A 15 -0.49 -3.01 25.83
C LYS A 15 0.34 -3.60 26.96
N LYS A 16 1.00 -4.75 26.75
CA LYS A 16 1.90 -5.36 27.74
C LYS A 16 3.22 -4.58 27.86
N LEU A 17 3.84 -4.21 26.75
CA LEU A 17 5.07 -3.40 26.69
C LEU A 17 4.92 -2.11 27.49
N LYS A 18 3.78 -1.42 27.35
CA LYS A 18 3.48 -0.20 28.10
C LYS A 18 3.42 -0.44 29.62
N ARG A 19 2.83 -1.54 30.07
CA ARG A 19 2.79 -1.90 31.51
C ARG A 19 4.19 -2.16 32.04
N ILE A 20 5.02 -2.85 31.27
CA ILE A 20 6.39 -3.17 31.65
C ILE A 20 7.24 -1.90 31.68
N SER A 21 7.19 -1.08 30.63
CA SER A 21 7.88 0.22 30.57
C SER A 21 7.53 1.10 31.76
N ASN A 22 6.26 1.21 32.12
CA ASN A 22 5.83 1.98 33.29
C ASN A 22 6.40 1.43 34.61
N LYS A 23 6.50 0.11 34.74
CA LYS A 23 7.13 -0.52 35.91
C LYS A 23 8.64 -0.29 35.91
N CYS A 24 9.34 -0.51 34.80
CA CYS A 24 10.77 -0.26 34.68
C CYS A 24 11.11 1.19 35.05
N LYS A 25 10.33 2.18 34.59
CA LYS A 25 10.48 3.59 35.00
C LYS A 25 10.31 3.80 36.51
N ALA A 26 9.31 3.15 37.13
CA ALA A 26 9.08 3.26 38.56
C ALA A 26 10.22 2.66 39.42
N TYR A 27 10.94 1.67 38.87
CA TYR A 27 12.03 0.97 39.57
C TYR A 27 13.44 1.37 39.08
N GLY A 28 13.56 2.36 38.19
CA GLY A 28 14.84 2.86 37.69
C GLY A 28 15.59 1.88 36.79
N CYS A 29 14.87 1.03 36.05
CA CYS A 29 15.47 0.09 35.10
C CYS A 29 15.40 0.62 33.68
N ASP A 30 16.46 0.39 32.91
CA ASP A 30 16.50 0.70 31.49
C ASP A 30 15.67 -0.30 30.71
N PHE A 31 14.69 0.23 29.98
CA PHE A 31 13.85 -0.52 29.07
C PHE A 31 13.71 0.27 27.78
N HIS A 32 14.09 -0.36 26.67
CA HIS A 32 14.02 0.18 25.34
C HIS A 32 13.15 -0.71 24.46
N TYR A 33 12.24 -0.09 23.72
CA TYR A 33 11.40 -0.72 22.73
C TYR A 33 11.25 0.23 21.55
N GLU A 34 11.50 -0.27 20.35
CA GLU A 34 11.36 0.48 19.11
C GLU A 34 10.86 -0.42 17.98
N GLN A 35 9.98 0.11 17.12
CA GLN A 35 9.61 -0.52 15.87
C GLN A 35 10.61 -0.08 14.80
N THR A 36 11.37 -1.01 14.25
CA THR A 36 12.50 -0.73 13.36
C THR A 36 12.17 -0.95 11.88
N GLY A 37 11.03 -1.55 11.58
CA GLY A 37 10.56 -1.76 10.22
C GLY A 37 9.46 -2.80 10.13
N GLU A 38 9.27 -3.30 8.92
CA GLU A 38 8.33 -4.37 8.61
C GLU A 38 8.93 -5.33 7.59
N GLU A 39 8.45 -6.57 7.59
CA GLU A 39 8.76 -7.56 6.58
C GLU A 39 7.51 -8.38 6.25
N PHE A 40 7.50 -8.99 5.07
CA PHE A 40 6.39 -9.82 4.60
C PHE A 40 6.89 -11.25 4.39
N ARG A 41 6.17 -12.23 4.93
CA ARG A 41 6.54 -13.66 4.86
C ARG A 41 5.38 -14.48 4.30
N GLU A 42 5.70 -15.48 3.46
CA GLU A 42 4.72 -16.48 3.00
C GLU A 42 4.53 -17.54 4.11
N LEU A 43 3.30 -17.67 4.58
CA LEU A 43 2.87 -18.67 5.57
C LEU A 43 1.84 -19.61 4.95
N LYS A 44 1.55 -20.72 5.64
CA LYS A 44 0.46 -21.63 5.28
C LYS A 44 -0.61 -21.60 6.37
N ASP A 45 -1.88 -21.56 5.95
CA ASP A 45 -3.01 -21.72 6.87
C ASP A 45 -3.19 -23.18 7.29
N GLU A 46 -4.13 -23.44 8.19
CA GLU A 46 -4.46 -24.80 8.68
C GLU A 46 -4.91 -25.76 7.56
N LYS A 47 -5.36 -25.22 6.42
CA LYS A 47 -5.78 -25.98 5.23
C LYS A 47 -4.63 -26.17 4.24
N GLY A 48 -3.43 -25.65 4.54
CA GLY A 48 -2.25 -25.72 3.69
C GLY A 48 -2.17 -24.64 2.60
N ASN A 49 -3.12 -23.70 2.56
CA ASN A 49 -3.12 -22.62 1.59
C ASN A 49 -2.05 -21.59 1.95
N LYS A 50 -1.27 -21.19 0.96
CA LYS A 50 -0.26 -20.15 1.13
C LYS A 50 -0.90 -18.78 1.24
N TYR A 51 -0.38 -17.91 2.10
CA TYR A 51 -0.76 -16.50 2.17
C TYR A 51 0.41 -15.64 2.64
N THR A 52 0.41 -14.36 2.27
CA THR A 52 1.41 -13.39 2.69
C THR A 52 0.97 -12.72 3.98
N ALA A 53 1.81 -12.75 5.01
CA ALA A 53 1.58 -12.13 6.30
C ALA A 53 2.57 -11.00 6.56
N ARG A 54 2.08 -9.90 7.16
CA ARG A 54 2.92 -8.77 7.58
C ARG A 54 3.44 -8.98 9.00
N PHE A 55 4.74 -8.78 9.16
CA PHE A 55 5.47 -8.82 10.42
C PHE A 55 6.06 -7.45 10.71
N VAL A 56 5.89 -6.98 11.95
CA VAL A 56 6.52 -5.76 12.44
C VAL A 56 7.83 -6.13 13.12
N LEU A 57 8.92 -5.57 12.63
CA LEU A 57 10.25 -5.76 13.22
C LEU A 57 10.38 -4.88 14.45
N VAL A 58 10.61 -5.49 15.60
CA VAL A 58 10.75 -4.79 16.87
C VAL A 58 12.11 -5.07 17.49
N GLU A 59 12.73 -4.01 17.99
CA GLU A 59 13.87 -4.11 18.89
C GLU A 59 13.37 -3.91 20.31
N ALA A 60 13.62 -4.91 21.14
CA ALA A 60 13.35 -4.84 22.56
C ALA A 60 14.62 -5.19 23.32
N GLU A 61 15.02 -4.28 24.20
CA GLU A 61 16.17 -4.43 25.07
C GLU A 61 15.87 -3.95 26.47
N GLY A 62 16.40 -4.68 27.43
CA GLY A 62 16.43 -4.25 28.81
C GLY A 62 17.15 -5.30 29.64
N THR A 63 17.68 -4.83 30.74
CA THR A 63 18.45 -5.68 31.65
C THR A 63 18.02 -5.38 33.06
N ALA A 64 17.42 -6.37 33.71
CA ALA A 64 17.34 -6.39 35.17
C ALA A 64 18.66 -6.98 35.73
N ILE A 65 19.79 -6.34 35.40
CA ILE A 65 21.11 -6.72 35.94
C ILE A 65 21.49 -5.64 36.95
N ILE A 66 21.60 -6.03 38.21
CA ILE A 66 21.87 -5.09 39.30
C ILE A 66 22.97 -5.71 40.18
N ASN A 67 24.11 -5.01 40.27
CA ASN A 67 25.33 -5.48 40.96
C ASN A 67 25.82 -6.88 40.51
N ASP A 68 25.75 -7.14 39.21
CA ASP A 68 26.08 -8.44 38.61
C ASP A 68 25.15 -9.60 39.02
N TRP A 69 24.07 -9.35 39.77
CA TRP A 69 23.06 -10.35 40.09
C TRP A 69 21.86 -10.26 39.15
N GLU A 70 21.38 -11.42 38.71
CA GLU A 70 20.17 -11.57 37.91
C GLU A 70 19.24 -12.57 38.58
N PHE A 71 17.94 -12.40 38.40
CA PHE A 71 16.95 -13.36 38.88
C PHE A 71 16.85 -14.54 37.92
N ILE A 72 16.76 -15.75 38.47
CA ILE A 72 16.69 -16.99 37.69
C ILE A 72 15.34 -17.69 37.84
N ALA A 73 14.83 -17.85 39.07
CA ALA A 73 13.63 -18.64 39.28
C ALA A 73 12.89 -18.32 40.58
N GLU A 74 11.59 -18.61 40.61
CA GLU A 74 10.78 -18.77 41.81
C GLU A 74 10.75 -20.25 42.22
N LEU A 75 10.83 -20.49 43.52
CA LEU A 75 10.73 -21.79 44.18
C LEU A 75 9.47 -21.80 45.04
N GLU A 76 8.48 -22.58 44.65
CA GLU A 76 7.34 -22.91 45.51
C GLU A 76 7.67 -24.18 46.31
N HIS A 77 7.65 -24.08 47.63
CA HIS A 77 7.97 -25.18 48.53
C HIS A 77 6.73 -26.05 48.79
N THR A 78 6.85 -27.34 48.51
CA THR A 78 5.79 -28.35 48.75
C THR A 78 6.30 -29.47 49.67
N GLU A 79 5.41 -30.37 50.08
CA GLU A 79 5.78 -31.49 50.97
C GLU A 79 6.75 -32.49 50.31
N ASN A 80 6.70 -32.61 48.98
CA ASN A 80 7.48 -33.59 48.22
C ASN A 80 8.69 -33.00 47.47
N GLY A 81 8.97 -31.71 47.66
CA GLY A 81 10.02 -30.99 46.95
C GLY A 81 9.59 -29.60 46.51
N ASN A 82 10.39 -28.97 45.66
CA ASN A 82 10.16 -27.60 45.20
C ASN A 82 9.74 -27.57 43.73
N ILE A 83 8.72 -26.78 43.42
CA ILE A 83 8.32 -26.44 42.05
C ILE A 83 9.12 -25.21 41.63
N ILE A 84 9.85 -25.33 40.52
CA ILE A 84 10.71 -24.27 40.00
C ILE A 84 10.03 -23.62 38.80
N THR A 85 9.86 -22.31 38.84
CA THR A 85 9.35 -21.51 37.73
C THR A 85 10.37 -20.43 37.40
N GLY A 86 11.09 -20.55 36.28
CA GLY A 86 12.27 -19.73 36.02
C GLY A 86 12.46 -19.30 34.57
N VAL A 87 13.62 -18.69 34.32
CA VAL A 87 14.03 -18.16 33.01
C VAL A 87 14.30 -19.33 32.07
N ALA A 88 13.68 -19.30 30.89
CA ALA A 88 13.93 -20.27 29.83
C ALA A 88 15.43 -20.34 29.50
N GLY A 89 15.98 -21.55 29.45
CA GLY A 89 17.39 -21.79 29.09
C GLY A 89 18.42 -21.68 30.23
N VAL A 90 18.00 -21.46 31.49
CA VAL A 90 18.90 -21.54 32.65
C VAL A 90 18.47 -22.68 33.57
N GLU A 91 19.29 -23.74 33.65
CA GLU A 91 19.08 -24.80 34.63
C GLU A 91 19.47 -24.35 36.04
N VAL A 92 18.55 -24.61 36.98
CA VAL A 92 18.78 -24.35 38.41
C VAL A 92 19.47 -25.57 39.02
N PRO A 93 20.54 -25.38 39.83
CA PRO A 93 21.25 -26.51 40.44
C PRO A 93 20.34 -27.45 41.25
N GLU A 94 20.54 -28.77 41.13
CA GLU A 94 19.72 -29.82 41.76
C GLU A 94 19.52 -29.64 43.26
N ARG A 95 20.46 -29.01 43.97
CA ARG A 95 20.34 -28.71 45.40
C ARG A 95 19.02 -27.99 45.72
N TYR A 96 18.53 -27.15 44.81
CA TYR A 96 17.32 -26.38 45.01
C TYR A 96 16.02 -27.17 44.82
N TYR A 97 16.08 -28.43 44.36
CA TYR A 97 14.88 -29.24 44.13
C TYR A 97 14.21 -29.67 45.45
N THR A 98 14.98 -29.75 46.53
CA THR A 98 14.49 -30.19 47.86
C THR A 98 14.93 -29.26 49.00
N THR A 99 15.56 -28.12 48.69
CA THR A 99 16.03 -27.18 49.72
C THR A 99 14.86 -26.54 50.48
N ARG A 100 15.03 -26.38 51.79
CA ARG A 100 14.05 -25.74 52.69
C ARG A 100 13.92 -24.23 52.42
N PRO A 101 12.86 -23.55 52.88
CA PRO A 101 12.64 -22.10 52.70
C PRO A 101 13.60 -21.20 53.50
N MET A 102 14.91 -21.31 53.24
CA MET A 102 15.96 -20.52 53.86
C MET A 102 16.41 -19.40 52.94
N CYS A 103 16.62 -18.20 53.50
CA CYS A 103 17.21 -17.10 52.76
C CYS A 103 18.72 -17.11 52.98
N GLU A 104 19.52 -17.30 51.94
CA GLU A 104 20.99 -17.31 51.97
C GLU A 104 21.60 -15.89 52.05
N HIS A 105 20.78 -14.83 51.88
CA HIS A 105 21.21 -13.44 52.08
C HIS A 105 21.23 -13.05 53.56
N CYS A 106 20.10 -13.24 54.26
CA CYS A 106 19.96 -12.85 55.66
C CYS A 106 20.00 -14.02 56.65
N ASN A 107 20.22 -15.25 56.14
CA ASN A 107 20.27 -16.50 56.90
C ASN A 107 19.02 -16.81 57.75
N SER A 108 17.90 -16.12 57.50
CA SER A 108 16.66 -16.33 58.25
C SER A 108 15.91 -17.57 57.77
N LYS A 109 15.71 -18.51 58.70
CA LYS A 109 14.86 -19.70 58.55
C LYS A 109 13.43 -19.34 58.93
N ARG A 110 12.62 -18.99 57.93
CA ARG A 110 11.19 -18.71 58.10
C ARG A 110 10.40 -19.66 57.22
N PHE A 111 9.23 -20.09 57.67
CA PHE A 111 8.33 -20.89 56.85
C PHE A 111 7.75 -19.99 55.75
N ARG A 112 8.33 -20.04 54.55
CA ARG A 112 7.87 -19.27 53.38
C ARG A 112 7.30 -20.26 52.38
N LYS A 113 6.13 -19.93 51.83
CA LYS A 113 5.56 -20.68 50.71
C LYS A 113 6.50 -20.62 49.50
N ASN A 114 7.02 -19.42 49.20
CA ASN A 114 7.89 -19.18 48.05
C ASN A 114 9.23 -18.56 48.45
N THR A 115 10.30 -18.96 47.76
CA THR A 115 11.61 -18.29 47.75
C THR A 115 12.07 -18.07 46.30
N TYR A 116 13.18 -17.35 46.10
CA TYR A 116 13.62 -16.90 44.78
C TYR A 116 15.10 -17.20 44.59
N ILE A 117 15.51 -17.61 43.40
CA ILE A 117 16.90 -17.85 43.02
C ILE A 117 17.43 -16.66 42.23
N VAL A 118 18.60 -16.18 42.63
CA VAL A 118 19.41 -15.20 41.91
C VAL A 118 20.76 -15.81 41.54
N ARG A 119 21.34 -15.41 40.41
CA ARG A 119 22.67 -15.81 39.95
C ARG A 119 23.56 -14.59 39.77
N ASN A 120 24.81 -14.68 40.19
CA ASN A 120 25.81 -13.67 39.86
C ASN A 120 26.41 -13.97 38.48
N LYS A 121 26.35 -13.03 37.53
CA LYS A 121 26.88 -13.19 36.17
C LYS A 121 28.41 -13.27 36.11
N LYS A 122 29.14 -12.64 37.03
CA LYS A 122 30.61 -12.67 37.04
C LYS A 122 31.16 -13.93 37.67
N THR A 123 30.58 -14.38 38.78
CA THR A 123 31.09 -15.54 39.54
C THR A 123 30.35 -16.84 39.23
N GLY A 124 29.17 -16.79 38.61
CA GLY A 124 28.29 -17.95 38.42
C GLY A 124 27.59 -18.42 39.69
N GLU A 125 27.76 -17.72 40.81
CA GLU A 125 27.21 -18.12 42.12
C GLU A 125 25.68 -18.00 42.14
N PHE A 126 24.99 -19.04 42.60
CA PHE A 126 23.54 -19.03 42.83
C PHE A 126 23.21 -18.82 44.31
N LYS A 127 22.16 -18.03 44.59
CA LYS A 127 21.61 -17.83 45.94
C LYS A 127 20.09 -17.91 45.97
N GLN A 128 19.55 -18.56 46.99
CA GLN A 128 18.14 -18.55 47.36
C GLN A 128 17.86 -17.41 48.33
N VAL A 129 16.89 -16.57 48.02
CA VAL A 129 16.54 -15.38 48.80
C VAL A 129 15.04 -15.27 49.01
N GLY A 130 14.63 -14.67 50.12
CA GLY A 130 13.21 -14.38 50.38
C GLY A 130 12.74 -13.12 49.63
N LYS A 131 11.41 -12.97 49.45
CA LYS A 131 10.79 -11.83 48.74
C LYS A 131 11.32 -10.45 49.14
N SER A 132 11.50 -10.23 50.44
CA SER A 132 11.99 -8.96 50.98
C SER A 132 13.46 -8.71 50.64
N CYS A 133 14.29 -9.76 50.70
CA CYS A 133 15.73 -9.68 50.42
C CYS A 133 16.01 -9.65 48.92
N LEU A 134 15.10 -10.17 48.09
CA LEU A 134 15.23 -10.09 46.64
C LEU A 134 15.43 -8.64 46.18
N LYS A 135 14.76 -7.68 46.83
CA LYS A 135 14.90 -6.24 46.56
C LYS A 135 16.34 -5.75 46.67
N ASP A 136 17.17 -6.35 47.53
CA ASP A 136 18.57 -5.95 47.70
C ASP A 136 19.43 -6.40 46.51
N PHE A 137 19.01 -7.47 45.82
CA PHE A 137 19.64 -7.97 44.58
C PHE A 137 19.04 -7.35 43.33
N THR A 138 17.83 -6.80 43.41
CA THR A 138 17.07 -6.25 42.27
C THR A 138 16.76 -4.74 42.42
N HIS A 139 17.45 -4.05 43.34
CA HIS A 139 17.25 -2.65 43.72
C HIS A 139 15.78 -2.20 43.89
N GLY A 140 14.93 -3.08 44.41
CA GLY A 140 13.52 -2.79 44.68
C GLY A 140 12.51 -3.41 43.73
N MET A 141 12.94 -4.07 42.63
CA MET A 141 12.01 -4.85 41.80
C MET A 141 11.49 -6.08 42.55
N SER A 142 10.17 -6.23 42.65
CA SER A 142 9.58 -7.45 43.20
C SER A 142 9.76 -8.61 42.22
N ALA A 143 9.73 -9.85 42.73
CA ALA A 143 9.72 -11.05 41.89
C ALA A 143 8.62 -10.99 40.82
N GLU A 144 7.46 -10.43 41.15
CA GLU A 144 6.35 -10.26 40.20
C GLU A 144 6.69 -9.30 39.05
N ALA A 145 7.51 -8.28 39.30
CA ALA A 145 7.96 -7.38 38.24
C ALA A 145 8.95 -8.07 37.30
N VAL A 146 9.82 -8.91 37.85
CA VAL A 146 10.79 -9.69 37.08
C VAL A 146 10.09 -10.77 36.24
N THR A 147 9.16 -11.53 36.83
CA THR A 147 8.42 -12.56 36.07
C THR A 147 7.58 -11.95 34.96
N GLN A 148 7.00 -10.76 35.17
CA GLN A 148 6.34 -10.01 34.10
C GLN A 148 7.32 -9.58 33.00
N TYR A 149 8.53 -9.15 33.37
CA TYR A 149 9.57 -8.82 32.41
C TYR A 149 10.04 -10.04 31.61
N MET A 150 10.18 -11.20 32.25
CA MET A 150 10.53 -12.45 31.55
C MET A 150 9.41 -12.91 30.61
N SER A 151 8.16 -12.85 31.06
CA SER A 151 7.00 -13.14 30.22
C SER A 151 6.90 -12.26 28.97
N LEU A 152 7.60 -11.11 28.93
CA LEU A 152 7.70 -10.28 27.75
C LEU A 152 8.40 -11.01 26.61
N PHE A 153 9.57 -11.60 26.88
CA PHE A 153 10.35 -12.28 25.85
C PHE A 153 9.63 -13.53 25.37
N ASP A 154 8.96 -14.26 26.26
CA ASP A 154 8.07 -15.35 25.87
C ASP A 154 6.92 -14.84 25.00
N THR A 155 6.30 -13.71 25.37
CA THR A 155 5.23 -13.10 24.56
C THR A 155 5.74 -12.58 23.21
N LEU A 156 6.98 -12.09 23.12
CA LEU A 156 7.59 -11.66 21.86
C LEU A 156 7.76 -12.88 20.93
N ILE A 157 8.23 -14.01 21.47
CA ILE A 157 8.35 -15.28 20.75
C ILE A 157 6.98 -15.82 20.32
N GLU A 158 6.00 -15.85 21.22
CA GLU A 158 4.61 -16.21 20.90
C GLU A 158 4.02 -15.27 19.84
N GLY A 159 4.38 -13.98 19.91
CA GLY A 159 3.96 -12.95 18.99
C GLY A 159 4.44 -13.15 17.55
N GLU A 160 5.51 -13.93 17.34
CA GLU A 160 5.99 -14.32 16.00
C GLU A 160 5.07 -15.32 15.32
N THR A 161 4.21 -16.01 16.07
CA THR A 161 3.26 -16.97 15.50
C THR A 161 1.85 -16.37 15.41
N PRO A 162 1.18 -16.42 14.25
CA PRO A 162 -0.24 -16.09 14.15
C PRO A 162 -1.06 -17.00 15.07
N GLU A 163 -2.00 -16.43 15.83
CA GLU A 163 -2.90 -17.23 16.66
C GLU A 163 -3.86 -18.08 15.80
N PRO A 164 -4.09 -19.36 16.15
CA PRO A 164 -5.06 -20.20 15.46
C PRO A 164 -6.47 -19.58 15.47
N GLY A 165 -7.15 -19.60 14.32
CA GLY A 165 -8.52 -19.11 14.18
C GLY A 165 -8.70 -17.58 14.04
N CYS A 166 -7.63 -16.80 14.00
CA CYS A 166 -7.72 -15.36 13.69
C CYS A 166 -7.88 -15.11 12.18
N ALA A 167 -8.76 -14.17 11.82
CA ALA A 167 -8.84 -13.65 10.46
C ALA A 167 -7.52 -12.91 10.14
N PHE A 168 -6.82 -13.36 9.10
CA PHE A 168 -5.60 -12.69 8.64
C PHE A 168 -5.94 -11.61 7.61
N GLN A 169 -5.23 -10.50 7.71
CA GLN A 169 -5.28 -9.49 6.67
C GLN A 169 -4.57 -10.04 5.43
N ARG A 170 -5.23 -9.91 4.29
CA ARG A 170 -4.67 -10.31 3.01
C ARG A 170 -3.70 -9.25 2.48
N TYR A 171 -2.51 -9.70 2.10
CA TYR A 171 -1.51 -8.95 1.34
C TYR A 171 -1.25 -9.64 0.01
N VAL A 172 -1.29 -8.88 -1.07
CA VAL A 172 -1.01 -9.36 -2.43
C VAL A 172 0.06 -8.47 -3.05
N SER A 173 1.05 -9.03 -3.75
CA SER A 173 2.06 -8.21 -4.45
C SER A 173 1.37 -7.23 -5.40
N THR A 174 1.66 -5.93 -5.26
CA THR A 174 1.05 -4.88 -6.10
C THR A 174 1.33 -5.10 -7.57
N LYS A 175 2.58 -5.43 -7.91
CA LYS A 175 2.99 -5.69 -9.28
C LYS A 175 2.25 -6.89 -9.86
N GLU A 176 2.20 -7.98 -9.11
CA GLU A 176 1.54 -9.20 -9.56
C GLU A 176 0.03 -9.00 -9.72
N TYR A 177 -0.63 -8.36 -8.74
CA TYR A 177 -2.04 -8.03 -8.83
C TYR A 177 -2.37 -7.21 -10.08
N LEU A 178 -1.55 -6.19 -10.39
CA LEU A 178 -1.73 -5.38 -11.59
C LEU A 178 -1.58 -6.19 -12.90
N LEU A 179 -0.72 -7.23 -12.92
CA LEU A 179 -0.65 -8.14 -14.08
C LEU A 179 -1.95 -8.93 -14.25
N TYR A 180 -2.51 -9.47 -13.17
CA TYR A 180 -3.83 -10.12 -13.21
C TYR A 180 -4.93 -9.16 -13.68
N VAL A 181 -4.90 -7.89 -13.26
CA VAL A 181 -5.86 -6.89 -13.74
C VAL A 181 -5.67 -6.62 -15.23
N ALA A 182 -4.44 -6.35 -15.69
CA ALA A 182 -4.15 -6.07 -17.08
C ALA A 182 -4.62 -7.20 -18.00
N GLU A 183 -4.32 -8.45 -17.62
CA GLU A 183 -4.70 -9.63 -18.36
C GLU A 183 -6.21 -9.89 -18.31
N THR A 184 -6.87 -9.57 -17.19
CA THR A 184 -8.34 -9.59 -17.10
C THR A 184 -8.97 -8.58 -18.05
N ILE A 185 -8.44 -7.35 -18.11
CA ILE A 185 -8.94 -6.32 -19.02
C ILE A 185 -8.74 -6.75 -20.48
N ARG A 186 -7.59 -7.37 -20.81
CA ARG A 186 -7.28 -7.84 -22.16
C ARG A 186 -8.30 -8.84 -22.68
N HIS A 187 -8.80 -9.74 -21.83
CA HIS A 187 -9.74 -10.79 -22.22
C HIS A 187 -11.20 -10.44 -22.04
N PHE A 188 -11.55 -9.68 -21.01
CA PHE A 188 -12.93 -9.46 -20.59
C PHE A 188 -13.37 -7.99 -20.65
N GLY A 189 -12.45 -7.08 -20.95
CA GLY A 189 -12.69 -5.65 -20.86
C GLY A 189 -12.66 -5.12 -19.42
N TYR A 190 -12.80 -3.80 -19.30
CA TYR A 190 -12.88 -3.14 -18.01
C TYR A 190 -14.32 -2.93 -17.56
N THR A 191 -14.66 -3.42 -16.36
CA THR A 191 -15.96 -3.31 -15.72
C THR A 191 -15.80 -2.69 -14.33
N ARG A 192 -16.49 -1.58 -14.05
CA ARG A 192 -16.42 -0.92 -12.74
C ARG A 192 -17.19 -1.70 -11.69
N SER A 193 -16.86 -1.49 -10.43
CA SER A 193 -17.62 -2.05 -9.31
C SER A 193 -19.06 -1.54 -9.20
N SER A 194 -19.38 -0.41 -9.86
CA SER A 194 -20.73 0.15 -9.92
C SER A 194 -21.58 -0.42 -11.06
N ASP A 195 -20.96 -1.10 -12.02
CA ASP A 195 -21.63 -1.57 -13.23
C ASP A 195 -22.24 -2.95 -13.00
N GLU A 196 -23.21 -3.36 -13.83
CA GLU A 196 -23.80 -4.69 -13.72
C GLU A 196 -22.78 -5.78 -14.09
N GLY A 197 -22.70 -6.83 -13.26
CA GLY A 197 -21.82 -7.98 -13.46
C GLY A 197 -20.65 -8.04 -12.48
N ILE A 198 -19.62 -8.80 -12.84
CA ILE A 198 -18.42 -8.97 -12.02
C ILE A 198 -17.43 -7.86 -12.38
N SER A 199 -17.03 -7.06 -11.39
CA SER A 199 -16.05 -6.01 -11.61
C SER A 199 -14.68 -6.59 -11.98
N THR A 200 -13.90 -5.86 -12.77
CA THR A 200 -12.52 -6.29 -13.12
C THR A 200 -11.69 -6.54 -11.87
N ALA A 201 -11.86 -5.73 -10.83
CA ALA A 201 -11.12 -5.88 -9.58
C ALA A 201 -11.46 -7.19 -8.86
N SER A 202 -12.74 -7.57 -8.84
CA SER A 202 -13.24 -8.83 -8.27
C SER A 202 -12.74 -10.03 -9.08
N GLN A 203 -12.88 -9.97 -10.41
CA GLN A 203 -12.46 -11.07 -11.26
C GLN A 203 -10.95 -11.29 -11.25
N ALA A 204 -10.16 -10.22 -11.25
CA ALA A 204 -8.70 -10.31 -11.17
C ALA A 204 -8.23 -10.91 -9.83
N ILE A 205 -8.91 -10.57 -8.72
CA ILE A 205 -8.55 -11.13 -7.42
C ILE A 205 -8.93 -12.61 -7.30
N ASP A 206 -10.04 -13.01 -7.91
CA ASP A 206 -10.47 -14.42 -8.01
C ASP A 206 -9.47 -15.24 -8.82
N PHE A 207 -9.01 -14.74 -9.98
CA PHE A 207 -7.99 -15.41 -10.78
C PHE A 207 -6.62 -15.48 -10.09
N TYR A 208 -6.23 -14.42 -9.39
CA TYR A 208 -5.03 -14.46 -8.55
C TYR A 208 -5.16 -15.55 -7.47
N ASP A 209 -6.31 -15.64 -6.80
CA ASP A 209 -6.54 -16.69 -5.80
C ASP A 209 -6.52 -18.08 -6.40
N ALA A 210 -7.17 -18.27 -7.55
CA ALA A 210 -7.22 -19.56 -8.22
C ALA A 210 -5.82 -20.06 -8.61
N ALA A 211 -4.98 -19.19 -9.16
CA ALA A 211 -3.59 -19.51 -9.48
C ALA A 211 -2.75 -19.86 -8.25
N HIS A 212 -3.13 -19.37 -7.08
CA HIS A 212 -2.51 -19.69 -5.79
C HIS A 212 -3.21 -20.83 -5.05
N GLY A 213 -4.14 -21.55 -5.70
CA GLY A 213 -4.87 -22.68 -5.13
C GLY A 213 -5.91 -22.30 -4.08
N ARG A 214 -6.35 -21.03 -4.05
CA ARG A 214 -7.33 -20.51 -3.09
C ARG A 214 -8.67 -20.25 -3.79
N ALA A 215 -9.75 -20.69 -3.15
CA ALA A 215 -11.11 -20.29 -3.50
C ALA A 215 -12.05 -20.61 -2.33
N VAL A 216 -13.29 -20.15 -2.41
CA VAL A 216 -14.34 -20.46 -1.43
C VAL A 216 -14.66 -21.95 -1.39
N THR A 217 -14.73 -22.59 -2.57
CA THR A 217 -14.98 -24.03 -2.73
C THR A 217 -14.04 -24.63 -3.78
N LYS A 218 -13.89 -25.96 -3.78
CA LYS A 218 -13.05 -26.65 -4.77
C LYS A 218 -13.68 -26.60 -6.17
N GLU A 219 -15.00 -26.64 -6.24
CA GLU A 219 -15.76 -26.53 -7.49
C GLU A 219 -15.54 -25.15 -8.11
N TYR A 220 -15.63 -24.09 -7.30
CA TYR A 220 -15.40 -22.73 -7.78
C TYR A 220 -13.94 -22.50 -8.19
N LEU A 221 -12.98 -23.10 -7.47
CA LEU A 221 -11.57 -23.09 -7.88
C LEU A 221 -11.41 -23.69 -9.29
N GLN A 222 -12.01 -24.84 -9.54
CA GLN A 222 -11.94 -25.51 -10.84
C GLN A 222 -12.60 -24.65 -11.93
N ASP A 223 -13.77 -24.08 -11.68
CA ASP A 223 -14.44 -23.18 -12.63
C ASP A 223 -13.56 -21.97 -13.02
N LEU A 224 -12.84 -21.40 -12.05
CA LEU A 224 -11.91 -20.29 -12.31
C LEU A 224 -10.70 -20.73 -13.13
N ILE A 225 -10.12 -21.90 -12.82
CA ILE A 225 -9.01 -22.48 -13.57
C ILE A 225 -9.44 -22.77 -15.02
N ASP A 226 -10.57 -23.46 -15.21
CA ASP A 226 -11.12 -23.77 -16.52
C ASP A 226 -11.38 -22.49 -17.34
N LYS A 227 -11.89 -21.44 -16.68
CA LYS A 227 -12.10 -20.13 -17.31
C LYS A 227 -10.78 -19.48 -17.74
N MET A 228 -9.75 -19.51 -16.90
CA MET A 228 -8.41 -18.99 -17.23
C MET A 228 -7.79 -19.76 -18.41
N GLU A 229 -7.88 -21.09 -18.40
CA GLU A 229 -7.38 -21.95 -19.48
C GLU A 229 -8.12 -21.69 -20.80
N SER A 230 -9.45 -21.50 -20.75
CA SER A 230 -10.28 -21.28 -21.95
C SER A 230 -9.90 -20.04 -22.77
N VAL A 231 -9.29 -19.05 -22.13
CA VAL A 231 -8.83 -17.81 -22.76
C VAL A 231 -7.31 -17.75 -22.92
N ASN A 232 -6.58 -18.79 -22.49
CA ASN A 232 -5.12 -18.78 -22.40
C ASN A 232 -4.61 -17.57 -21.59
N PHE A 233 -5.14 -17.41 -20.38
CA PHE A 233 -4.82 -16.33 -19.47
C PHE A 233 -3.35 -16.43 -19.04
N ASP A 234 -2.55 -15.41 -19.35
CA ASP A 234 -1.10 -15.41 -19.13
C ASP A 234 -0.64 -14.07 -18.53
N ILE A 235 -0.28 -14.08 -17.24
CA ILE A 235 0.20 -12.87 -16.55
C ILE A 235 1.60 -12.44 -17.01
N ASP A 236 2.36 -13.34 -17.63
CA ASP A 236 3.69 -13.07 -18.17
C ASP A 236 3.62 -12.65 -19.66
N ASN A 237 2.41 -12.47 -20.19
CA ASN A 237 2.21 -11.95 -21.54
C ASN A 237 2.93 -10.60 -21.70
N GLN A 238 3.79 -10.50 -22.72
CA GLN A 238 4.62 -9.32 -22.95
C GLN A 238 3.80 -8.02 -23.01
N SER A 239 2.61 -8.04 -23.63
CA SER A 239 1.77 -6.84 -23.75
C SER A 239 1.24 -6.40 -22.38
N SER A 240 0.85 -7.34 -21.53
CA SER A 240 0.36 -7.08 -20.16
C SER A 240 1.49 -6.57 -19.26
N VAL A 241 2.68 -7.15 -19.37
CA VAL A 241 3.88 -6.71 -18.61
C VAL A 241 4.30 -5.29 -19.00
N GLU A 242 4.31 -4.98 -20.31
CA GLU A 242 4.61 -3.63 -20.81
C GLU A 242 3.55 -2.61 -20.38
N LEU A 243 2.27 -2.98 -20.45
CA LEU A 243 1.16 -2.13 -20.03
C LEU A 243 1.27 -1.77 -18.53
N VAL A 244 1.49 -2.76 -17.66
CA VAL A 244 1.66 -2.53 -16.21
C VAL A 244 2.86 -1.62 -15.94
N SER A 245 4.00 -1.89 -16.60
CA SER A 245 5.21 -1.10 -16.42
C SER A 245 5.00 0.36 -16.83
N ASN A 246 4.39 0.60 -17.99
CA ASN A 246 4.11 1.94 -18.49
C ASN A 246 3.09 2.68 -17.61
N ALA A 247 2.03 2.00 -17.16
CA ALA A 247 1.01 2.59 -16.30
C ALA A 247 1.57 2.98 -14.92
N LEU A 248 2.47 2.15 -14.35
CA LEU A 248 3.16 2.45 -13.09
C LEU A 248 4.11 3.65 -13.20
N VAL A 249 4.87 3.75 -14.29
CA VAL A 249 5.70 4.94 -14.55
C VAL A 249 4.83 6.17 -14.69
N TRP A 250 3.77 6.09 -15.51
CA TRP A 250 2.85 7.19 -15.75
C TRP A 250 2.24 7.75 -14.44
N VAL A 251 1.74 6.89 -13.55
CA VAL A 251 1.13 7.34 -12.29
C VAL A 251 2.16 7.96 -11.35
N SER A 252 3.40 7.47 -11.36
CA SER A 252 4.48 8.03 -10.55
C SER A 252 4.86 9.46 -10.96
N GLU A 253 4.72 9.78 -12.26
CA GLU A 253 5.02 11.09 -12.84
C GLU A 253 3.84 12.08 -12.77
N GLN A 254 2.64 11.63 -12.40
CA GLN A 254 1.49 12.53 -12.29
C GLN A 254 1.67 13.54 -11.15
N GLU A 255 1.27 14.79 -11.42
CA GLU A 255 1.06 15.82 -10.41
C GLU A 255 -0.18 15.49 -9.56
N GLU A 256 -0.07 15.68 -8.26
CA GLU A 256 -1.12 15.37 -7.28
C GLU A 256 -2.21 16.45 -7.24
N ASN A 257 -2.81 16.71 -8.39
CA ASN A 257 -3.76 17.80 -8.59
C ASN A 257 -5.17 17.49 -8.05
N ASN A 258 -5.41 16.26 -7.58
CA ASN A 258 -6.64 15.87 -6.90
C ASN A 258 -6.42 14.64 -6.01
N ASN A 259 -7.36 14.41 -5.08
CA ASN A 259 -7.33 13.31 -4.13
C ASN A 259 -7.30 11.93 -4.80
N TYR A 260 -7.93 11.77 -5.97
CA TYR A 260 -7.94 10.49 -6.69
C TYR A 260 -6.55 10.12 -7.18
N ILE A 261 -5.82 11.04 -7.82
CA ILE A 261 -4.45 10.81 -8.30
C ILE A 261 -3.49 10.62 -7.13
N HIS A 262 -3.63 11.41 -6.05
CA HIS A 262 -2.84 11.22 -4.83
C HIS A 262 -3.03 9.82 -4.24
N ASN A 263 -4.27 9.35 -4.11
CA ASN A 263 -4.58 8.02 -3.58
C ASN A 263 -4.07 6.92 -4.51
N LEU A 264 -4.26 7.06 -5.82
CA LEU A 264 -3.81 6.08 -6.81
C LEU A 264 -2.29 5.95 -6.81
N LYS A 265 -1.58 7.07 -6.79
CA LYS A 265 -0.11 7.12 -6.72
C LYS A 265 0.43 6.51 -5.43
N THR A 266 -0.21 6.84 -4.30
CA THR A 266 0.15 6.26 -2.98
C THR A 266 -0.12 4.76 -2.94
N ALA A 267 -1.24 4.30 -3.48
CA ALA A 267 -1.57 2.88 -3.52
C ALA A 267 -0.57 2.11 -4.41
N CYS A 268 -0.29 2.59 -5.61
CA CYS A 268 0.63 1.96 -6.56
C CYS A 268 2.10 1.99 -6.13
N SER A 269 2.49 2.84 -5.16
CA SER A 269 3.86 2.86 -4.62
C SER A 269 4.08 1.84 -3.49
N LEU A 270 3.02 1.24 -2.95
CA LEU A 270 3.13 0.17 -1.96
C LEU A 270 3.56 -1.13 -2.62
N GLU A 271 4.42 -1.90 -1.95
CA GLU A 271 4.84 -3.23 -2.41
C GLU A 271 3.70 -4.25 -2.37
N TYR A 272 2.78 -4.11 -1.41
CA TYR A 272 1.66 -5.01 -1.20
C TYR A 272 0.31 -4.28 -1.13
N VAL A 273 -0.68 -4.84 -1.82
CA VAL A 273 -2.08 -4.45 -1.79
C VAL A 273 -2.76 -5.02 -0.55
N LYS A 274 -3.35 -4.14 0.26
CA LYS A 274 -4.17 -4.45 1.43
C LYS A 274 -5.62 -3.99 1.19
N GLY A 275 -6.35 -4.73 0.36
CA GLY A 275 -7.73 -4.38 -0.03
C GLY A 275 -7.82 -3.21 -1.02
N ASN A 276 -9.02 -2.63 -1.18
CA ASN A 276 -9.30 -1.56 -2.16
C ASN A 276 -8.83 -1.87 -3.59
N PHE A 277 -8.91 -3.14 -3.99
CA PHE A 277 -8.53 -3.66 -5.31
C PHE A 277 -9.09 -2.84 -6.49
N GLY A 278 -10.29 -2.26 -6.34
CA GLY A 278 -10.90 -1.37 -7.32
C GLY A 278 -10.09 -0.11 -7.65
N LEU A 279 -9.37 0.45 -6.67
CA LEU A 279 -8.50 1.62 -6.88
C LEU A 279 -7.28 1.27 -7.74
N TYR A 280 -6.64 0.14 -7.46
CA TYR A 280 -5.52 -0.36 -8.26
C TYR A 280 -5.98 -0.66 -9.68
N ALA A 281 -7.15 -1.31 -9.83
CA ALA A 281 -7.70 -1.62 -11.13
C ALA A 281 -8.10 -0.38 -11.95
N SER A 282 -8.42 0.75 -11.30
CA SER A 282 -8.71 2.01 -12.00
C SER A 282 -7.47 2.71 -12.56
N LEU A 283 -6.26 2.19 -12.33
CA LEU A 283 -5.02 2.66 -12.95
C LEU A 283 -5.11 2.63 -14.48
N PHE A 284 -5.50 1.48 -15.05
CA PHE A 284 -5.54 1.26 -16.50
C PHE A 284 -6.50 2.21 -17.25
N PRO A 285 -7.80 2.33 -16.87
CA PRO A 285 -8.67 3.28 -17.56
C PRO A 285 -8.27 4.75 -17.32
N ALA A 286 -7.51 5.06 -16.27
CA ALA A 286 -6.96 6.40 -16.09
C ALA A 286 -5.80 6.65 -17.06
N TYR A 287 -4.90 5.68 -17.20
CA TYR A 287 -3.80 5.69 -18.16
C TYR A 287 -4.29 5.75 -19.62
N ASP A 288 -5.25 4.91 -19.99
CA ASP A 288 -5.82 4.86 -21.36
C ASP A 288 -6.45 6.20 -21.76
N ARG A 289 -7.19 6.85 -20.85
CA ARG A 289 -7.79 8.17 -21.12
C ARG A 289 -6.74 9.25 -21.36
N ASP A 290 -5.61 9.17 -20.67
CA ASP A 290 -4.51 10.12 -20.86
C ASP A 290 -3.77 9.88 -22.18
N LEU A 291 -3.56 8.60 -22.54
CA LEU A 291 -3.05 8.21 -23.86
C LEU A 291 -3.97 8.69 -24.98
N GLU A 292 -5.28 8.44 -24.88
CA GLU A 292 -6.25 8.92 -25.86
C GLU A 292 -6.24 10.44 -25.99
N ARG A 293 -6.20 11.15 -24.87
CA ARG A 293 -6.14 12.62 -24.85
C ARG A 293 -4.87 13.12 -25.52
N THR A 294 -3.74 12.48 -25.26
CA THR A 294 -2.44 12.82 -25.84
C THR A 294 -2.39 12.50 -27.33
N ALA A 295 -2.92 11.35 -27.75
CA ALA A 295 -3.04 10.96 -29.16
C ALA A 295 -3.94 11.93 -29.93
N LYS A 296 -5.12 12.28 -29.38
CA LYS A 296 -6.03 13.30 -29.96
C LYS A 296 -5.33 14.64 -30.11
N ARG A 297 -4.57 15.09 -29.10
CA ARG A 297 -3.79 16.35 -29.16
C ARG A 297 -2.71 16.29 -30.24
N LYS A 298 -1.97 15.18 -30.34
CA LYS A 298 -0.93 14.98 -31.35
C LYS A 298 -1.51 14.92 -32.77
N ALA A 299 -2.62 14.22 -32.97
CA ALA A 299 -3.29 14.11 -34.27
C ALA A 299 -3.81 15.47 -34.76
N VAL A 300 -4.41 16.27 -33.87
CA VAL A 300 -4.80 17.65 -34.18
C VAL A 300 -3.57 18.48 -34.53
N GLN A 301 -2.49 18.38 -33.75
CA GLN A 301 -1.27 19.12 -34.02
C GLN A 301 -0.60 18.73 -35.34
N SER A 302 -0.60 17.45 -35.72
CA SER A 302 -0.01 17.00 -37.00
C SER A 302 -0.78 17.53 -38.20
N VAL A 303 -2.12 17.53 -38.14
CA VAL A 303 -2.96 18.13 -39.21
C VAL A 303 -2.69 19.63 -39.30
N GLU A 304 -2.60 20.30 -38.16
CA GLU A 304 -2.30 21.73 -38.12
C GLU A 304 -0.91 22.05 -38.69
N GLN A 305 0.11 21.22 -38.46
CA GLN A 305 1.46 21.44 -38.98
C GLN A 305 1.56 21.27 -40.50
N SER A 306 0.69 20.47 -41.12
CA SER A 306 0.62 20.33 -42.58
C SER A 306 -0.19 21.44 -43.28
N SER A 307 -0.72 22.40 -42.52
CA SER A 307 -1.53 23.49 -43.06
C SER A 307 -0.73 24.41 -43.97
N GLU A 308 -1.33 24.77 -45.10
CA GLU A 308 -0.81 25.75 -46.06
C GLU A 308 -1.74 26.95 -46.20
N PHE A 309 -1.24 28.03 -46.80
CA PHE A 309 -2.08 29.19 -47.11
C PHE A 309 -3.01 28.90 -48.29
N VAL A 310 -4.27 29.32 -48.18
CA VAL A 310 -5.30 29.02 -49.19
C VAL A 310 -5.89 30.30 -49.76
N GLY A 311 -5.76 30.45 -51.07
CA GLY A 311 -6.17 31.65 -51.83
C GLY A 311 -5.15 32.79 -51.75
N GLU A 312 -5.40 33.86 -52.49
CA GLU A 312 -4.67 35.12 -52.37
C GLU A 312 -5.39 36.11 -51.46
N ILE A 313 -4.67 37.10 -50.92
CA ILE A 313 -5.28 38.14 -50.09
C ILE A 313 -6.34 38.89 -50.91
N SER A 314 -7.54 39.01 -50.36
CA SER A 314 -8.78 39.53 -50.98
C SER A 314 -9.58 38.53 -51.82
N ASP A 315 -9.11 37.29 -51.99
CA ASP A 315 -9.91 36.26 -52.66
C ASP A 315 -11.13 35.86 -51.84
N ARG A 316 -12.23 35.57 -52.54
CA ARG A 316 -13.44 35.03 -51.93
C ARG A 316 -13.46 33.52 -52.09
N ILE A 317 -13.30 32.80 -50.99
CA ILE A 317 -13.21 31.34 -50.98
C ILE A 317 -14.37 30.71 -50.20
N THR A 318 -14.73 29.48 -50.58
CA THR A 318 -15.70 28.64 -49.86
C THR A 318 -14.99 27.40 -49.36
N VAL A 319 -15.04 27.19 -48.05
CA VAL A 319 -14.35 26.10 -47.36
C VAL A 319 -15.37 25.24 -46.64
N LYS A 320 -15.27 23.92 -46.81
CA LYS A 320 -16.00 22.95 -45.99
C LYS A 320 -15.25 22.73 -44.68
N ILE A 321 -15.91 22.89 -43.55
CA ILE A 321 -15.29 22.84 -42.22
C ILE A 321 -15.53 21.46 -41.61
N GLN A 322 -14.46 20.84 -41.13
CA GLN A 322 -14.50 19.57 -40.41
C GLN A 322 -14.51 19.78 -38.88
N SER A 323 -13.91 20.86 -38.38
CA SER A 323 -13.88 21.16 -36.95
C SER A 323 -13.88 22.66 -36.68
N VAL A 324 -14.65 23.07 -35.67
CA VAL A 324 -14.74 24.45 -35.18
C VAL A 324 -14.30 24.47 -33.72
N LYS A 325 -13.37 25.35 -33.36
CA LYS A 325 -12.95 25.57 -31.96
C LYS A 325 -12.86 27.05 -31.66
N CYS A 326 -13.59 27.52 -30.64
CA CYS A 326 -13.40 28.86 -30.10
C CYS A 326 -12.06 28.91 -29.34
N VAL A 327 -11.12 29.74 -29.79
CA VAL A 327 -9.79 29.87 -29.19
C VAL A 327 -9.83 30.83 -28.00
N THR A 328 -10.56 31.94 -28.15
CA THR A 328 -10.72 32.97 -27.13
C THR A 328 -11.93 33.84 -27.45
N SER A 329 -12.50 34.46 -26.42
CA SER A 329 -13.57 35.43 -26.54
C SER A 329 -13.38 36.54 -25.52
N TRP A 330 -13.76 37.76 -25.87
CA TRP A 330 -13.74 38.89 -24.95
C TRP A 330 -14.88 39.87 -25.27
N GLU A 331 -15.28 40.63 -24.27
CA GLU A 331 -16.32 41.66 -24.38
C GLU A 331 -15.72 42.97 -24.91
N THR A 332 -16.49 43.66 -25.74
CA THR A 332 -16.15 44.99 -26.28
C THR A 332 -17.38 45.87 -26.18
N ASP A 333 -17.22 47.19 -26.37
CA ASP A 333 -18.34 48.17 -26.37
C ASP A 333 -19.42 47.87 -27.42
N PHE A 334 -19.13 46.97 -28.38
CA PHE A 334 -20.03 46.54 -29.44
C PHE A 334 -20.52 45.08 -29.28
N GLY A 335 -20.28 44.47 -28.11
CA GLY A 335 -20.64 43.09 -27.78
C GLY A 335 -19.45 42.11 -27.73
N ILE A 336 -19.75 40.82 -27.58
CA ILE A 336 -18.74 39.77 -27.45
C ILE A 336 -18.09 39.46 -28.79
N THR A 337 -16.76 39.56 -28.85
CA THR A 337 -15.95 39.12 -29.99
C THR A 337 -15.33 37.76 -29.69
N ARG A 338 -15.33 36.86 -30.69
CA ARG A 338 -14.75 35.50 -30.61
C ARG A 338 -13.75 35.30 -31.73
N ILE A 339 -12.67 34.55 -31.45
CA ILE A 339 -11.76 34.03 -32.47
C ILE A 339 -12.00 32.53 -32.57
N TYR A 340 -12.44 32.09 -33.74
CA TYR A 340 -12.58 30.68 -34.07
C TYR A 340 -11.38 30.20 -34.87
N LYS A 341 -10.86 29.02 -34.49
CA LYS A 341 -9.97 28.20 -35.30
C LYS A 341 -10.81 27.13 -35.97
N LEU A 342 -10.67 27.04 -37.28
CA LEU A 342 -11.47 26.18 -38.14
C LEU A 342 -10.51 25.26 -38.88
N ILE A 343 -10.78 23.96 -38.88
CA ILE A 343 -10.03 22.99 -39.68
C ILE A 343 -10.91 22.64 -40.88
N GLY A 344 -10.43 22.93 -42.08
CA GLY A 344 -11.12 22.59 -43.31
C GLY A 344 -11.00 21.10 -43.66
N ALA A 345 -11.93 20.59 -44.47
CA ALA A 345 -11.85 19.24 -45.03
C ALA A 345 -10.65 19.05 -45.97
N ASP A 346 -10.00 20.14 -46.36
CA ASP A 346 -8.74 20.20 -47.09
C ASP A 346 -7.51 20.05 -46.19
N GLY A 347 -7.70 19.94 -44.87
CA GLY A 347 -6.62 19.83 -43.88
C GLY A 347 -5.95 21.16 -43.51
N ASN A 348 -6.42 22.29 -44.06
CA ASN A 348 -5.84 23.61 -43.79
C ASN A 348 -6.54 24.30 -42.60
N VAL A 349 -5.79 25.17 -41.93
CA VAL A 349 -6.23 25.93 -40.77
C VAL A 349 -6.69 27.33 -41.18
N TYR A 350 -7.91 27.66 -40.80
CA TYR A 350 -8.51 28.97 -41.02
C TYR A 350 -8.83 29.63 -39.68
N THR A 351 -8.67 30.95 -39.61
CA THR A 351 -9.07 31.72 -38.43
C THR A 351 -10.13 32.74 -38.78
N TRP A 352 -11.20 32.81 -38.00
CA TRP A 352 -12.26 33.78 -38.21
C TRP A 352 -12.60 34.51 -36.91
N LYS A 353 -12.39 35.83 -36.92
CA LYS A 353 -12.80 36.73 -35.85
C LYS A 353 -14.21 37.25 -36.12
N THR A 354 -15.14 36.98 -35.21
CA THR A 354 -16.55 37.33 -35.38
C THR A 354 -17.27 37.56 -34.05
N GLY A 355 -18.30 38.41 -34.06
CA GLY A 355 -19.24 38.51 -32.95
C GLY A 355 -20.33 37.43 -32.97
N LYS A 356 -20.50 36.75 -34.11
CA LYS A 356 -21.48 35.67 -34.25
C LYS A 356 -21.06 34.45 -33.45
N TYR A 357 -22.03 33.81 -32.82
CA TYR A 357 -21.85 32.49 -32.23
C TYR A 357 -21.86 31.44 -33.36
N LEU A 358 -20.88 30.54 -33.32
CA LEU A 358 -20.85 29.33 -34.13
C LEU A 358 -21.12 28.15 -33.22
N ASP A 359 -22.08 27.34 -33.62
CA ASP A 359 -22.38 26.06 -32.99
C ASP A 359 -21.34 25.03 -33.43
N ASP A 360 -20.77 24.30 -32.48
CA ASP A 360 -19.74 23.29 -32.69
C ASP A 360 -20.31 21.90 -33.01
N THR A 361 -21.65 21.79 -33.11
CA THR A 361 -22.38 20.53 -33.30
C THR A 361 -22.82 20.22 -34.73
N THR A 362 -22.46 21.04 -35.74
CA THR A 362 -22.92 20.84 -37.12
C THR A 362 -21.88 20.10 -37.97
N ASP A 363 -22.16 18.84 -38.31
CA ASP A 363 -21.25 17.94 -39.03
C ASP A 363 -20.95 18.33 -40.50
N GLU A 364 -21.68 19.29 -41.08
CA GLU A 364 -21.50 19.74 -42.47
C GLU A 364 -21.58 21.27 -42.63
N MET A 365 -20.71 22.01 -41.92
CA MET A 365 -20.67 23.46 -42.03
C MET A 365 -19.80 23.92 -43.22
N SER A 366 -20.33 24.79 -44.09
CA SER A 366 -19.54 25.49 -45.11
C SER A 366 -19.43 26.99 -44.81
N ILE A 367 -18.22 27.53 -44.95
CA ILE A 367 -17.93 28.94 -44.70
C ILE A 367 -17.44 29.58 -45.99
N THR A 368 -18.18 30.59 -46.45
CA THR A 368 -17.74 31.45 -47.55
C THR A 368 -17.27 32.78 -47.00
N GLY A 369 -15.99 33.11 -47.18
CA GLY A 369 -15.39 34.33 -46.65
C GLY A 369 -14.37 34.94 -47.62
N THR A 370 -13.87 36.12 -47.28
CA THR A 370 -12.76 36.75 -48.00
C THR A 370 -11.47 36.53 -47.21
N VAL A 371 -10.40 36.10 -47.90
CA VAL A 371 -9.06 35.99 -47.32
C VAL A 371 -8.57 37.38 -46.95
N LYS A 372 -8.37 37.60 -45.65
CA LYS A 372 -7.93 38.88 -45.10
C LYS A 372 -6.41 38.93 -44.99
N ALA A 373 -5.79 37.85 -44.53
CA ALA A 373 -4.36 37.77 -44.29
C ALA A 373 -3.88 36.32 -44.23
N HIS A 374 -2.59 36.14 -44.50
CA HIS A 374 -1.84 34.91 -44.20
C HIS A 374 -1.02 35.14 -42.95
N THR A 375 -1.23 34.32 -41.92
CA THR A 375 -0.58 34.46 -40.63
C THR A 375 0.08 33.15 -40.22
N GLU A 376 1.15 33.22 -39.45
CA GLU A 376 1.82 32.04 -38.91
C GLU A 376 1.79 32.10 -37.39
N PHE A 377 1.29 31.05 -36.75
CA PHE A 377 1.24 30.96 -35.29
C PHE A 377 1.88 29.67 -34.81
N ARG A 378 2.98 29.79 -34.07
CA ARG A 378 3.78 28.63 -33.58
C ARG A 378 4.19 27.65 -34.69
N GLY A 379 4.58 28.17 -35.86
CA GLY A 379 4.98 27.37 -37.01
C GLY A 379 3.83 26.85 -37.88
N ILE A 380 2.57 27.14 -37.54
CA ILE A 380 1.39 26.71 -38.28
C ILE A 380 0.91 27.86 -39.18
N LYS A 381 0.85 27.62 -40.50
CA LYS A 381 0.27 28.57 -41.47
C LYS A 381 -1.25 28.60 -41.33
N GLN A 382 -1.81 29.81 -41.22
CA GLN A 382 -3.22 30.06 -41.01
C GLN A 382 -3.73 31.08 -42.02
N THR A 383 -4.92 30.80 -42.57
CA THR A 383 -5.61 31.72 -43.48
C THR A 383 -6.69 32.48 -42.70
N GLU A 384 -6.50 33.79 -42.49
CA GLU A 384 -7.48 34.61 -41.78
C GLU A 384 -8.63 34.98 -42.71
N LEU A 385 -9.85 34.65 -42.32
CA LEU A 385 -11.06 34.96 -43.09
C LEU A 385 -11.83 36.12 -42.46
N THR A 386 -12.42 36.95 -43.30
CA THR A 386 -13.32 38.04 -42.92
C THR A 386 -14.61 38.02 -43.74
N ARG A 387 -15.62 38.74 -43.25
CA ARG A 387 -16.94 38.88 -43.88
C ARG A 387 -17.57 37.52 -44.23
N CYS A 388 -17.37 36.54 -43.35
CA CYS A 388 -17.80 35.18 -43.63
C CYS A 388 -19.31 35.01 -43.52
N ARG A 389 -19.85 34.16 -44.40
CA ARG A 389 -21.21 33.65 -44.38
C ARG A 389 -21.16 32.16 -44.11
N VAL A 390 -21.94 31.71 -43.15
CA VAL A 390 -22.14 30.30 -42.82
C VAL A 390 -23.29 29.78 -43.66
N ALA A 391 -23.09 28.67 -44.33
CA ALA A 391 -24.14 27.84 -44.92
C ALA A 391 -24.06 26.46 -44.24
N ALA A 392 -25.15 26.09 -43.58
CA ALA A 392 -25.36 24.78 -42.97
C ALA A 392 -26.08 23.85 -43.96
#